data_AF-A0A8T5S2G2-F1
#
_entry.id   AF-A0A8T5S2G2-F1
#
_cell.length_a   1.000
_cell.length_b   1.000
_cell.length_c   1.000
_cell.angle_alpha   90.00
_cell.angle_beta   90.00
_cell.angle_gamma   90.00
#
_symmetry.space_group_name_H-M   'P 1'
#
loop_
_entity.id
_entity.type
_entity.pdbx_description
1 polymer ?
#
loop_
_entity_poly.entity_id
_entity_poly.type
_entity_poly.pdbx_seq_one_letter_code
_entity_poly.pdbx_strand_id
1 'polypeptide(L)'
;MTIYELSIISTTGFPYYNAVINPVPEGVKIFLRFFDFSKDKSLLHDQLDPDSKFDLTAGLISALFEFARNIDKKIERLEFKAKKANEAPKKSKNENPFEGDVLITTQTESFLLHKSVKEKIKLIYNNFINIKTPLDSADSIIENEEKRIIDILTDSKARKHITDHQSEIKRAANGFLSEMKEYGLWGICLTSFDLSPIIAYGKKYSLIDINEILRRIGFIPDIIPLEWIYRTSFLSDKQIQVCIIKSGVGITVEESLFEPYFYLLFADPQSYFGEFPEKLTIAFNNILG
;
A
#
# COMPACT_ATOMS: atom_id res chain seq x y z
N MET A 1 -3.51 9.83 4.30
CA MET A 1 -3.04 9.60 2.91
C MET A 1 -1.64 9.05 2.99
N THR A 2 -1.27 8.12 2.11
CA THR A 2 -0.18 7.16 2.35
C THR A 2 0.66 6.83 1.09
N ILE A 3 0.24 7.34 -0.08
CA ILE A 3 0.97 7.30 -1.34
C ILE A 3 1.26 8.75 -1.75
N TYR A 4 2.51 9.04 -2.09
CA TYR A 4 3.03 10.40 -2.25
C TYR A 4 3.37 10.76 -3.69
N GLU A 5 3.89 9.80 -4.44
CA GLU A 5 4.37 10.02 -5.79
C GLU A 5 4.11 8.77 -6.63
N LEU A 6 3.82 8.98 -7.92
CA LEU A 6 3.79 7.96 -8.96
C LEU A 6 4.63 8.46 -10.13
N SER A 7 5.57 7.63 -10.57
CA SER A 7 6.35 7.87 -11.78
C SER A 7 6.21 6.68 -12.73
N ILE A 8 6.12 6.98 -14.02
CA ILE A 8 6.04 5.99 -15.10
C ILE A 8 7.19 6.30 -16.04
N ILE A 9 8.04 5.29 -16.23
CA ILE A 9 9.33 5.42 -16.88
C ILE A 9 9.39 4.32 -17.94
N SER A 10 9.88 4.65 -19.12
CA SER A 10 10.23 3.63 -20.13
C SER A 10 11.46 2.85 -19.67
N THR A 11 11.64 1.60 -20.10
CA THR A 11 12.85 0.83 -19.74
C THR A 11 14.14 1.39 -20.34
N THR A 12 14.04 2.33 -21.30
CA THR A 12 15.17 3.11 -21.82
C THR A 12 15.58 4.29 -20.91
N GLY A 13 14.85 4.50 -19.80
CA GLY A 13 15.15 5.52 -18.79
C GLY A 13 14.50 6.89 -19.05
N PHE A 14 13.71 7.03 -20.13
CA PHE A 14 12.98 8.28 -20.37
C PHE A 14 11.75 8.37 -19.46
N PRO A 15 11.61 9.44 -18.65
CA PRO A 15 10.42 9.67 -17.83
C PRO A 15 9.25 10.00 -18.75
N TYR A 16 8.16 9.24 -18.61
CA TYR A 16 6.95 9.43 -19.39
C TYR A 16 5.91 10.24 -18.61
N TYR A 17 5.76 9.96 -17.31
CA TYR A 17 4.82 10.67 -16.44
C TYR A 17 5.32 10.72 -15.00
N ASN A 18 5.09 11.84 -14.32
CA ASN A 18 5.33 11.95 -12.89
C ASN A 18 4.21 12.77 -12.24
N ALA A 19 3.63 12.24 -11.16
CA ALA A 19 2.62 12.94 -10.37
C ALA A 19 2.99 12.95 -8.90
N VAL A 20 3.07 14.16 -8.34
CA VAL A 20 3.13 14.38 -6.90
C VAL A 20 1.69 14.39 -6.38
N ILE A 21 1.33 13.35 -5.63
CA ILE A 21 -0.02 13.11 -5.14
C ILE A 21 -0.21 13.77 -3.77
N ASN A 22 0.81 13.64 -2.89
CA ASN A 22 0.78 14.18 -1.54
C ASN A 22 2.19 14.58 -1.09
N PRO A 23 2.32 15.57 -0.19
CA PRO A 23 3.61 15.89 0.42
C PRO A 23 4.12 14.72 1.27
N VAL A 24 5.40 14.43 1.16
CA VAL A 24 6.09 13.43 2.00
C VAL A 24 6.24 13.99 3.42
N PRO A 25 5.83 13.25 4.46
CA PRO A 25 6.01 13.69 5.84
C PRO A 25 7.48 13.69 6.26
N GLU A 26 7.88 14.71 7.01
CA GLU A 26 9.24 14.84 7.54
C GLU A 26 9.58 13.76 8.57
N GLY A 27 10.82 13.26 8.56
CA GLY A 27 11.33 12.32 9.56
C GLY A 27 10.77 10.89 9.47
N VAL A 28 10.04 10.56 8.40
CA VAL A 28 9.39 9.25 8.23
C VAL A 28 10.11 8.39 7.20
N LYS A 29 10.25 7.09 7.50
CA LYS A 29 10.73 6.11 6.53
C LYS A 29 9.68 5.87 5.44
N ILE A 30 10.01 6.26 4.22
CA ILE A 30 9.20 5.96 3.02
C ILE A 30 9.80 4.81 2.23
N PHE A 31 8.96 4.10 1.49
CA PHE A 31 9.39 3.08 0.53
C PHE A 31 9.24 3.61 -0.89
N LEU A 32 10.33 3.50 -1.68
CA LEU A 32 10.27 3.58 -3.13
C LEU A 32 10.05 2.16 -3.66
N ARG A 33 8.89 1.94 -4.28
CA ARG A 33 8.49 0.64 -4.81
C ARG A 33 8.62 0.65 -6.33
N PHE A 34 9.08 -0.47 -6.87
CA PHE A 34 9.30 -0.66 -8.30
C PHE A 34 8.38 -1.78 -8.80
N PHE A 35 7.68 -1.51 -9.90
CA PHE A 35 6.80 -2.44 -10.58
C PHE A 35 7.20 -2.52 -12.04
N ASP A 36 7.86 -3.62 -12.38
CA ASP A 36 8.38 -3.89 -13.71
C ASP A 36 7.32 -4.62 -14.54
N PHE A 37 6.96 -4.01 -15.68
CA PHE A 37 6.04 -4.57 -16.67
C PHE A 37 6.76 -4.92 -17.97
N SER A 38 8.10 -4.89 -18.00
CA SER A 38 8.92 -5.27 -19.14
C SER A 38 8.75 -6.73 -19.54
N LYS A 39 8.93 -7.01 -20.83
CA LYS A 39 9.06 -8.39 -21.32
C LYS A 39 10.23 -9.04 -20.60
N ASP A 40 10.02 -10.20 -20.01
CA ASP A 40 11.05 -10.92 -19.24
C ASP A 40 12.23 -11.28 -20.15
N LYS A 41 13.26 -10.42 -20.16
CA LYS A 41 14.55 -10.67 -20.84
C LYS A 41 15.46 -11.51 -19.94
N SER A 42 14.89 -12.46 -19.19
CA SER A 42 15.59 -13.38 -18.28
C SER A 42 16.68 -14.22 -18.97
N LEU A 43 16.73 -14.20 -20.31
CA LEU A 43 17.77 -14.84 -21.12
C LEU A 43 19.10 -14.07 -21.22
N LEU A 44 19.21 -12.83 -20.71
CA LEU A 44 20.42 -12.01 -20.89
C LEU A 44 21.24 -11.75 -19.62
N HIS A 45 20.84 -12.25 -18.45
CA HIS A 45 21.43 -11.83 -17.16
C HIS A 45 22.58 -12.68 -16.62
N ASP A 46 22.94 -13.79 -17.24
CA ASP A 46 24.01 -14.68 -16.74
C ASP A 46 25.39 -14.45 -17.39
N GLN A 47 25.61 -13.31 -18.07
CA GLN A 47 26.87 -13.05 -18.80
C GLN A 47 27.49 -11.65 -18.58
N LEU A 48 27.17 -10.95 -17.49
CA LEU A 48 27.95 -9.75 -17.15
C LEU A 48 29.27 -10.19 -16.52
N ASP A 49 30.39 -9.79 -17.14
CA ASP A 49 31.70 -10.00 -16.57
C ASP A 49 31.86 -9.20 -15.25
N PRO A 50 32.81 -9.59 -14.37
CA PRO A 50 32.98 -8.96 -13.07
C PRO A 50 33.25 -7.45 -13.13
N ASP A 51 33.93 -6.97 -14.16
CA ASP A 51 34.30 -5.56 -14.31
C ASP A 51 33.07 -4.73 -14.72
N SER A 52 32.29 -5.22 -15.69
CA SER A 52 30.99 -4.63 -16.05
C SER A 52 30.03 -4.56 -14.87
N LYS A 53 30.01 -5.60 -14.01
CA LYS A 53 29.20 -5.61 -12.79
C LYS A 53 29.68 -4.58 -11.76
N PHE A 54 30.99 -4.44 -11.61
CA PHE A 54 31.58 -3.43 -10.73
C PHE A 54 31.24 -2.02 -11.21
N ASP A 55 31.41 -1.74 -12.50
CA ASP A 55 31.12 -0.42 -13.10
C ASP A 55 29.64 -0.04 -12.97
N LEU A 56 28.73 -0.97 -13.24
CA LEU A 56 27.29 -0.76 -13.03
C LEU A 56 26.95 -0.48 -11.56
N THR A 57 27.58 -1.21 -10.64
CA THR A 57 27.37 -1.02 -9.20
C THR A 57 27.91 0.34 -8.75
N ALA A 58 29.11 0.73 -9.19
CA ALA A 58 29.73 2.02 -8.88
C ALA A 58 28.92 3.19 -9.46
N GLY A 59 28.42 3.05 -10.69
CA GLY A 59 27.54 4.02 -11.33
C GLY A 59 26.23 4.20 -10.57
N LEU A 60 25.58 3.10 -10.17
CA LEU A 60 24.36 3.14 -9.35
C LEU A 60 24.61 3.82 -8.00
N ILE A 61 25.65 3.41 -7.27
CA ILE A 61 25.97 3.99 -5.94
C ILE A 61 26.26 5.49 -6.07
N SER A 62 27.05 5.89 -7.07
CA SER A 62 27.38 7.29 -7.31
C SER A 62 26.14 8.11 -7.66
N ALA A 63 25.29 7.60 -8.56
CA ALA A 63 24.04 8.26 -8.92
C ALA A 63 23.09 8.39 -7.74
N LEU A 64 22.96 7.35 -6.91
CA LEU A 64 22.13 7.39 -5.70
C LEU A 64 22.67 8.35 -4.64
N PHE A 65 23.98 8.42 -4.47
CA PHE A 65 24.62 9.36 -3.55
C PHE A 65 24.41 10.81 -4.00
N GLU A 66 24.62 11.09 -5.28
CA GLU A 66 24.35 12.41 -5.86
C GLU A 66 22.87 12.78 -5.79
N PHE A 67 21.97 11.84 -6.11
CA PHE A 67 20.53 12.04 -5.97
C PHE A 67 20.14 12.39 -4.53
N ALA A 68 20.60 11.59 -3.55
CA ALA A 68 20.36 11.79 -2.13
C ALA A 68 20.79 13.20 -1.66
N ARG A 69 21.99 13.63 -2.07
CA ARG A 69 22.53 14.96 -1.78
C ARG A 69 21.68 16.08 -2.39
N ASN A 70 21.22 15.92 -3.62
CA ASN A 70 20.44 16.96 -4.32
C ASN A 70 19.02 17.14 -3.76
N ILE A 71 18.44 16.12 -3.14
CA ILE A 71 17.09 16.19 -2.57
C ILE A 71 17.07 16.35 -1.04
N ASP A 72 18.24 16.54 -0.43
CA ASP A 72 18.43 16.61 1.02
C ASP A 72 17.78 15.43 1.78
N LYS A 73 17.94 14.21 1.23
CA LYS A 73 17.46 12.97 1.87
C LYS A 73 18.61 11.99 2.05
N LYS A 74 18.61 11.27 3.16
CA LYS A 74 19.58 10.22 3.45
C LYS A 74 19.06 8.86 2.98
N ILE A 75 19.81 8.19 2.10
CA ILE A 75 19.57 6.77 1.76
C ILE A 75 20.27 5.91 2.82
N GLU A 76 19.50 5.27 3.71
CA GLU A 76 20.07 4.43 4.77
C GLU A 76 20.26 2.97 4.35
N ARG A 77 19.39 2.46 3.49
CA ARG A 77 19.41 1.05 3.07
C ARG A 77 18.80 0.86 1.68
N LEU A 78 19.52 0.16 0.82
CA LEU A 78 18.99 -0.47 -0.39
C LEU A 78 18.90 -1.97 -0.13
N GLU A 79 17.74 -2.56 -0.33
CA GLU A 79 17.51 -3.98 -0.05
C GLU A 79 17.29 -4.72 -1.37
N PHE A 80 18.22 -5.62 -1.69
CA PHE A 80 18.13 -6.48 -2.87
C PHE A 80 17.62 -7.86 -2.46
N LYS A 81 16.64 -8.38 -3.21
CA LYS A 81 16.17 -9.76 -3.06
C LYS A 81 16.60 -10.56 -4.28
N ALA A 82 17.42 -11.58 -4.07
CA ALA A 82 17.80 -12.49 -5.15
C ALA A 82 16.54 -13.18 -5.73
N LYS A 83 16.46 -13.28 -7.06
CA LYS A 83 15.46 -14.13 -7.71
C LYS A 83 15.70 -15.57 -7.24
N LYS A 84 14.65 -16.28 -6.81
CA LYS A 84 14.77 -17.69 -6.43
C LYS A 84 15.15 -18.49 -7.67
N ALA A 85 16.30 -19.18 -7.63
CA ALA A 85 16.86 -19.93 -8.76
C ALA A 85 15.96 -21.08 -9.29
N ASN A 86 14.93 -21.50 -8.55
CA ASN A 86 14.11 -22.69 -8.86
C ASN A 86 12.59 -22.47 -8.85
N GLU A 87 12.09 -21.23 -8.86
CA GLU A 87 10.68 -21.03 -9.21
C GLU A 87 10.58 -21.08 -10.74
N ALA A 88 10.51 -22.31 -11.30
CA ALA A 88 9.94 -22.50 -12.62
C ALA A 88 8.67 -21.65 -12.69
N PRO A 89 8.47 -20.82 -13.74
CA PRO A 89 7.32 -19.94 -13.79
C PRO A 89 6.09 -20.83 -13.62
N LYS A 90 5.46 -20.74 -12.45
CA LYS A 90 4.12 -21.30 -12.28
C LYS A 90 3.33 -20.54 -13.33
N LYS A 91 3.01 -21.20 -14.44
CA LYS A 91 2.03 -20.72 -15.41
C LYS A 91 0.72 -20.56 -14.65
N SER A 92 0.58 -19.43 -13.95
CA SER A 92 -0.70 -18.88 -13.57
C SER A 92 -1.45 -18.77 -14.90
N LYS A 93 -2.49 -19.58 -15.05
CA LYS A 93 -3.21 -19.78 -16.32
C LYS A 93 -3.89 -18.50 -16.86
N ASN A 94 -3.67 -17.33 -16.25
CA ASN A 94 -4.33 -16.06 -16.59
C ASN A 94 -3.42 -14.81 -16.49
N GLU A 95 -2.09 -14.93 -16.37
CA GLU A 95 -1.25 -13.73 -16.51
C GLU A 95 -1.07 -13.45 -18.01
N ASN A 96 -1.86 -12.49 -18.53
CA ASN A 96 -1.53 -11.86 -19.80
C ASN A 96 -0.04 -11.47 -19.74
N PRO A 97 0.81 -11.92 -20.68
CA PRO A 97 2.17 -11.46 -20.72
C PRO A 97 2.11 -9.93 -20.83
N PHE A 98 2.69 -9.21 -19.87
CA PHE A 98 2.79 -7.76 -19.97
C PHE A 98 3.62 -7.44 -21.23
N GLU A 99 3.05 -6.69 -22.17
CA GLU A 99 3.62 -6.55 -23.51
C GLU A 99 4.51 -5.32 -23.70
N GLY A 100 4.74 -4.51 -22.64
CA GLY A 100 5.38 -3.19 -22.77
C GLY A 100 6.71 -3.04 -22.03
N ASP A 101 7.59 -2.16 -22.52
CA ASP A 101 8.86 -1.79 -21.89
C ASP A 101 8.64 -0.67 -20.84
N VAL A 102 7.91 -0.97 -19.75
CA VAL A 102 7.46 0.03 -18.75
C VAL A 102 7.88 -0.32 -17.32
N LEU A 103 8.42 0.66 -16.61
CA LEU A 103 8.69 0.64 -15.18
C LEU A 103 7.79 1.68 -14.49
N ILE A 104 6.98 1.24 -13.53
CA ILE A 104 6.18 2.13 -12.68
C ILE A 104 6.79 2.16 -11.28
N THR A 105 7.04 3.35 -10.75
CA THR A 105 7.54 3.55 -9.40
C THR A 105 6.56 4.36 -8.55
N THR A 106 6.52 4.08 -7.25
CA THR A 106 5.69 4.85 -6.32
C THR A 106 6.36 5.00 -4.96
N GLN A 107 6.18 6.17 -4.34
CA GLN A 107 6.60 6.43 -2.97
C GLN A 107 5.42 6.23 -2.01
N THR A 108 5.59 5.39 -0.99
CA THR A 108 4.52 5.07 -0.04
C THR A 108 5.00 5.05 1.40
N GLU A 109 4.05 5.08 2.34
CA GLU A 109 4.25 4.66 3.73
C GLU A 109 4.82 3.23 3.79
N SER A 110 5.64 2.97 4.82
CA SER A 110 6.33 1.69 5.00
C SER A 110 5.39 0.54 5.36
N PHE A 111 4.23 0.84 5.97
CA PHE A 111 3.27 -0.16 6.43
C PHE A 111 2.28 -0.63 5.37
N LEU A 112 2.23 0.02 4.19
CA LEU A 112 1.31 -0.41 3.13
C LEU A 112 1.64 -1.82 2.64
N LEU A 113 0.59 -2.62 2.45
CA LEU A 113 0.73 -3.99 1.95
C LEU A 113 1.23 -3.98 0.50
N HIS A 114 2.39 -4.60 0.26
CA HIS A 114 2.99 -4.62 -1.09
C HIS A 114 2.07 -5.26 -2.13
N LYS A 115 1.35 -6.32 -1.77
CA LYS A 115 0.40 -6.98 -2.68
C LYS A 115 -0.74 -6.04 -3.08
N SER A 116 -1.33 -5.33 -2.12
CA SER A 116 -2.42 -4.37 -2.38
C SER A 116 -1.95 -3.23 -3.29
N VAL A 117 -0.79 -2.62 -2.99
CA VAL A 117 -0.21 -1.57 -3.85
C VAL A 117 0.08 -2.13 -5.25
N LYS A 118 0.62 -3.36 -5.36
CA LYS A 118 0.87 -4.00 -6.66
C LYS A 118 -0.40 -4.14 -7.49
N GLU A 119 -1.53 -4.53 -6.89
CA GLU A 119 -2.80 -4.65 -7.62
C GLU A 119 -3.33 -3.28 -8.08
N LYS A 120 -3.18 -2.20 -7.29
CA LYS A 120 -3.46 -0.82 -7.77
C LYS A 120 -2.64 -0.47 -9.01
N ILE A 121 -1.34 -0.73 -8.95
CA ILE A 121 -0.42 -0.40 -10.04
C ILE A 121 -0.70 -1.25 -11.29
N LYS A 122 -1.04 -2.54 -11.12
CA LYS A 122 -1.50 -3.38 -12.24
C LYS A 122 -2.79 -2.84 -12.87
N LEU A 123 -3.74 -2.41 -12.06
CA LEU A 123 -4.98 -1.81 -12.56
C LEU A 123 -4.69 -0.55 -13.38
N ILE A 124 -3.80 0.32 -12.88
CA ILE A 124 -3.36 1.53 -13.58
C ILE A 124 -2.68 1.16 -14.90
N TYR A 125 -1.76 0.19 -14.87
CA TYR A 125 -1.06 -0.28 -16.06
C TYR A 125 -2.06 -0.78 -17.11
N ASN A 126 -2.94 -1.70 -16.73
CA ASN A 126 -3.89 -2.33 -17.65
C ASN A 126 -4.86 -1.32 -18.28
N ASN A 127 -5.36 -0.36 -17.47
CA ASN A 127 -6.41 0.54 -17.91
C ASN A 127 -5.91 1.78 -18.66
N PHE A 128 -4.71 2.28 -18.32
CA PHE A 128 -4.26 3.58 -18.82
C PHE A 128 -2.94 3.52 -19.60
N ILE A 129 -2.06 2.56 -19.29
CA ILE A 129 -0.68 2.57 -19.78
C ILE A 129 -0.46 1.55 -20.88
N ASN A 130 -1.00 0.34 -20.74
CA ASN A 130 -0.78 -0.76 -21.68
C ASN A 130 -1.19 -0.39 -23.11
N ILE A 131 -2.32 0.32 -23.26
CA ILE A 131 -2.82 0.80 -24.55
C ILE A 131 -1.92 1.87 -25.22
N LYS A 132 -1.02 2.48 -24.45
CA LYS A 132 -0.07 3.52 -24.89
C LYS A 132 1.35 2.98 -25.05
N THR A 133 1.53 1.65 -25.08
CA THR A 133 2.84 1.04 -25.27
C THR A 133 3.12 0.83 -26.77
N PRO A 134 4.34 1.15 -27.26
CA PRO A 134 5.47 1.75 -26.56
C PRO A 134 5.22 3.22 -26.18
N LEU A 135 5.72 3.62 -25.01
CA LEU A 135 5.52 4.98 -24.49
C LEU A 135 6.19 6.01 -25.40
N ASP A 136 5.39 6.81 -26.09
CA ASP A 136 5.83 7.95 -26.89
C ASP A 136 5.32 9.26 -26.28
N SER A 137 6.08 10.33 -26.49
CA SER A 137 5.77 11.71 -26.12
C SER A 137 4.43 12.24 -26.66
N ALA A 138 3.91 11.67 -27.75
CA ALA A 138 2.64 12.07 -28.36
C ALA A 138 1.41 11.60 -27.56
N ASP A 139 1.50 10.45 -26.87
CA ASP A 139 0.39 9.84 -26.16
C ASP A 139 0.52 10.13 -24.65
N SER A 140 0.34 11.37 -24.23
CA SER A 140 0.42 11.75 -22.80
C SER A 140 -0.79 11.29 -21.99
N ILE A 141 -0.62 11.13 -20.67
CA ILE A 141 -1.75 10.94 -19.74
C ILE A 141 -2.59 12.22 -19.75
N ILE A 142 -3.87 12.09 -20.11
CA ILE A 142 -4.80 13.22 -20.11
C ILE A 142 -5.35 13.49 -18.70
N GLU A 143 -5.83 14.70 -18.44
CA GLU A 143 -6.29 15.14 -17.11
C GLU A 143 -7.35 14.21 -16.47
N ASN A 144 -8.28 13.68 -17.27
CA ASN A 144 -9.29 12.74 -16.77
C ASN A 144 -8.69 11.39 -16.36
N GLU A 145 -7.66 10.92 -17.06
CA GLU A 145 -6.93 9.70 -16.68
C GLU A 145 -6.10 9.94 -15.42
N GLU A 146 -5.40 11.08 -15.33
CA GLU A 146 -4.68 11.49 -14.13
C GLU A 146 -5.59 11.50 -12.91
N LYS A 147 -6.78 12.11 -13.01
CA LYS A 147 -7.76 12.10 -11.92
C LYS A 147 -8.15 10.69 -11.50
N ARG A 148 -8.41 9.79 -12.45
CA ARG A 148 -8.76 8.39 -12.16
C ARG A 148 -7.59 7.63 -11.52
N ILE A 149 -6.37 7.87 -11.99
CA ILE A 149 -5.15 7.31 -11.39
C ILE A 149 -5.01 7.77 -9.94
N ILE A 150 -5.20 9.07 -9.67
CA ILE A 150 -5.19 9.63 -8.32
C ILE A 150 -6.30 9.01 -7.47
N ASP A 151 -7.51 8.86 -8.00
CA ASP A 151 -8.64 8.24 -7.30
C ASP A 151 -8.35 6.78 -6.89
N ILE A 152 -7.71 6.00 -7.77
CA ILE A 152 -7.25 4.63 -7.47
C ILE A 152 -6.18 4.64 -6.38
N LEU A 153 -5.17 5.50 -6.51
CA LEU A 153 -4.06 5.54 -5.55
C LEU A 153 -4.50 6.00 -4.17
N THR A 154 -5.47 6.91 -4.08
CA THR A 154 -5.94 7.50 -2.82
C THR A 154 -7.13 6.78 -2.18
N ASP A 155 -7.59 5.67 -2.77
CA ASP A 155 -8.76 4.91 -2.34
C ASP A 155 -10.05 5.77 -2.28
N SER A 156 -10.21 6.69 -3.24
CA SER A 156 -11.27 7.70 -3.26
C SER A 156 -12.67 7.07 -3.16
N LYS A 157 -12.92 5.98 -3.91
CA LYS A 157 -14.20 5.24 -3.84
C LYS A 157 -14.46 4.62 -2.47
N ALA A 158 -13.44 4.02 -1.84
CA ALA A 158 -13.57 3.38 -0.53
C ALA A 158 -13.86 4.42 0.56
N ARG A 159 -13.16 5.57 0.49
CA ARG A 159 -13.37 6.71 1.37
C ARG A 159 -14.79 7.27 1.24
N LYS A 160 -15.26 7.46 0.01
CA LYS A 160 -16.63 7.92 -0.25
C LYS A 160 -17.66 6.96 0.34
N HIS A 161 -17.51 5.66 0.07
CA HIS A 161 -18.43 4.64 0.58
C HIS A 161 -18.53 4.61 2.11
N ILE A 162 -17.40 4.69 2.82
CA ILE A 162 -17.39 4.82 4.28
C ILE A 162 -18.03 6.13 4.75
N THR A 163 -17.80 7.22 4.02
CA THR A 163 -18.38 8.54 4.35
C THR A 163 -19.90 8.52 4.21
N ASP A 164 -20.43 7.87 3.16
CA ASP A 164 -21.86 7.73 2.92
C ASP A 164 -22.57 6.97 4.07
N HIS A 165 -21.86 6.04 4.74
CA HIS A 165 -22.38 5.26 5.88
C HIS A 165 -21.86 5.74 7.25
N GLN A 166 -21.22 6.91 7.32
CA GLN A 166 -20.45 7.34 8.49
C GLN A 166 -21.27 7.39 9.79
N SER A 167 -22.53 7.81 9.71
CA SER A 167 -23.41 7.96 10.88
C SER A 167 -23.72 6.61 11.54
N GLU A 168 -24.00 5.59 10.74
CA GLU A 168 -24.31 4.23 11.18
C GLU A 168 -23.08 3.54 11.76
N ILE A 169 -21.95 3.65 11.06
CA ILE A 169 -20.67 3.12 11.54
C ILE A 169 -20.28 3.80 12.85
N LYS A 170 -20.42 5.12 12.96
CA LYS A 170 -20.12 5.86 14.20
C LYS A 170 -20.98 5.40 15.36
N ARG A 171 -22.27 5.16 15.13
CA ARG A 171 -23.20 4.65 16.15
C ARG A 171 -22.76 3.27 16.62
N ALA A 172 -22.48 2.34 15.70
CA ALA A 172 -22.00 1.00 16.03
C ALA A 172 -20.65 1.03 16.77
N ALA A 173 -19.68 1.79 16.25
CA ALA A 173 -18.34 1.94 16.84
C ALA A 173 -18.40 2.49 18.28
N ASN A 174 -19.24 3.49 18.54
CA ASN A 174 -19.42 4.04 19.89
C ASN A 174 -20.05 3.04 20.86
N GLY A 175 -20.98 2.20 20.39
CA GLY A 175 -21.54 1.09 21.18
C GLY A 175 -20.44 0.13 21.62
N PHE A 176 -19.66 -0.36 20.65
CA PHE A 176 -18.53 -1.25 20.89
C PHE A 176 -17.44 -0.66 21.79
N LEU A 177 -17.09 0.61 21.58
CA LEU A 177 -16.11 1.30 22.43
C LEU A 177 -16.60 1.46 23.87
N SER A 178 -17.92 1.61 24.08
CA SER A 178 -18.49 1.70 25.42
C SER A 178 -18.51 0.34 26.11
N GLU A 179 -18.89 -0.72 25.39
CA GLU A 179 -18.92 -2.10 25.88
C GLU A 179 -17.51 -2.60 26.24
N MET A 180 -16.53 -2.38 25.35
CA MET A 180 -15.18 -2.93 25.50
C MET A 180 -14.20 -2.02 26.24
N LYS A 181 -14.68 -0.90 26.79
CA LYS A 181 -13.82 0.08 27.48
C LYS A 181 -13.07 -0.55 28.65
N GLU A 182 -13.76 -1.33 29.48
CA GLU A 182 -13.15 -1.97 30.66
C GLU A 182 -12.21 -3.13 30.28
N TYR A 183 -12.34 -3.63 29.05
CA TYR A 183 -11.45 -4.65 28.47
C TYR A 183 -10.24 -4.02 27.72
N GLY A 184 -10.07 -2.70 27.83
CA GLY A 184 -8.90 -1.97 27.33
C GLY A 184 -8.99 -1.53 25.87
N LEU A 185 -10.16 -1.56 25.22
CA LEU A 185 -10.34 -1.03 23.86
C LEU A 185 -10.38 0.50 23.87
N TRP A 186 -9.47 1.14 23.15
CA TRP A 186 -9.35 2.62 23.11
C TRP A 186 -9.79 3.25 21.79
N GLY A 187 -9.69 2.50 20.70
CA GLY A 187 -10.01 3.03 19.38
C GLY A 187 -10.27 1.95 18.35
N ILE A 188 -11.05 2.34 17.34
CA ILE A 188 -11.38 1.52 16.18
C ILE A 188 -11.06 2.36 14.95
N CYS A 189 -10.31 1.83 13.99
CA CYS A 189 -10.05 2.49 12.71
C CYS A 189 -10.45 1.61 11.54
N LEU A 190 -11.13 2.20 10.55
CA LEU A 190 -11.37 1.57 9.27
C LEU A 190 -10.30 2.06 8.29
N THR A 191 -9.71 1.14 7.55
CA THR A 191 -8.72 1.42 6.52
C THR A 191 -9.17 0.86 5.17
N SER A 192 -8.57 1.37 4.09
CA SER A 192 -8.67 0.74 2.77
C SER A 192 -7.90 -0.58 2.71
N PHE A 193 -7.97 -1.25 1.56
CA PHE A 193 -7.38 -2.57 1.34
C PHE A 193 -5.85 -2.63 1.33
N ASP A 194 -5.16 -1.49 1.32
CA ASP A 194 -3.72 -1.42 1.46
C ASP A 194 -3.25 -1.01 2.87
N LEU A 195 -4.19 -0.91 3.82
CA LEU A 195 -4.06 -0.41 5.20
C LEU A 195 -4.02 1.11 5.35
N SER A 196 -4.35 1.89 4.31
CA SER A 196 -4.41 3.34 4.45
C SER A 196 -5.56 3.78 5.35
N PRO A 197 -5.30 4.48 6.48
CA PRO A 197 -6.37 4.91 7.38
C PRO A 197 -7.39 5.82 6.68
N ILE A 198 -8.68 5.55 6.93
CA ILE A 198 -9.81 6.32 6.39
C ILE A 198 -10.48 7.11 7.52
N ILE A 199 -10.95 6.42 8.54
CA ILE A 199 -11.66 7.02 9.67
C ILE A 199 -11.30 6.32 10.98
N ALA A 200 -11.28 7.08 12.07
CA ALA A 200 -10.99 6.58 13.41
C ALA A 200 -12.12 6.97 14.38
N TYR A 201 -12.39 6.07 15.30
CA TYR A 201 -13.35 6.22 16.39
C TYR A 201 -12.65 5.96 17.72
N GLY A 202 -13.12 6.64 18.77
CA GLY A 202 -12.43 6.71 20.07
C GLY A 202 -11.83 8.09 20.28
N LYS A 203 -11.43 8.37 21.53
CA LYS A 203 -10.87 9.68 21.91
C LYS A 203 -9.35 9.69 22.03
N LYS A 204 -8.71 8.51 22.04
CA LYS A 204 -7.29 8.38 22.38
C LYS A 204 -6.35 8.62 21.21
N TYR A 205 -6.76 8.26 19.99
CA TYR A 205 -5.90 8.28 18.80
C TYR A 205 -6.58 8.99 17.63
N SER A 206 -5.89 9.97 17.05
CA SER A 206 -6.20 10.59 15.77
C SER A 206 -5.68 9.75 14.59
N LEU A 207 -6.02 10.13 13.35
CA LEU A 207 -5.45 9.47 12.16
C LEU A 207 -3.93 9.65 12.04
N ILE A 208 -3.38 10.74 12.59
CA ILE A 208 -1.92 10.98 12.61
C ILE A 208 -1.27 9.98 13.56
N ASP A 209 -1.82 9.82 14.76
CA ASP A 209 -1.35 8.84 15.74
C ASP A 209 -1.41 7.41 15.18
N ILE A 210 -2.49 7.09 14.45
CA ILE A 210 -2.66 5.79 13.81
C ILE A 210 -1.57 5.53 12.75
N ASN A 211 -1.22 6.52 11.92
CA ASN A 211 -0.10 6.36 10.99
C ASN A 211 1.22 6.09 11.73
N GLU A 212 1.48 6.79 12.83
CA GLU A 212 2.68 6.55 13.64
C GLU A 212 2.69 5.14 14.25
N ILE A 213 1.54 4.70 14.78
CA ILE A 213 1.35 3.34 15.30
C ILE A 213 1.63 2.32 14.19
N LEU A 214 1.06 2.49 12.99
CA LEU A 214 1.24 1.55 11.88
C LEU A 214 2.69 1.49 11.39
N ARG A 215 3.43 2.62 11.36
CA ARG A 215 4.86 2.65 10.98
C ARG A 215 5.74 1.82 11.91
N ARG A 216 5.32 1.64 13.17
CA ARG A 216 6.04 0.87 14.19
C ARG A 216 5.51 -0.57 14.32
N ILE A 217 4.45 -0.94 13.59
CA ILE A 217 4.07 -2.34 13.44
C ILE A 217 5.12 -3.02 12.58
N GLY A 218 5.58 -4.20 13.02
CA GLY A 218 6.45 -5.06 12.22
C GLY A 218 5.74 -5.62 10.98
N PHE A 219 6.16 -6.80 10.54
CA PHE A 219 5.55 -7.44 9.38
C PHE A 219 4.06 -7.79 9.60
N ILE A 220 3.21 -7.36 8.67
CA ILE A 220 1.79 -7.71 8.58
C ILE A 220 1.65 -8.76 7.46
N PRO A 221 1.39 -10.04 7.79
CA PRO A 221 1.17 -11.10 6.81
C PRO A 221 -0.14 -10.88 6.06
N ASP A 222 -0.33 -11.63 4.98
CA ASP A 222 -1.65 -11.73 4.38
C ASP A 222 -2.61 -12.38 5.38
N ILE A 223 -3.76 -11.74 5.55
CA ILE A 223 -4.84 -12.19 6.41
C ILE A 223 -5.94 -12.75 5.50
N ILE A 224 -6.54 -13.87 5.89
CA ILE A 224 -7.71 -14.45 5.22
C ILE A 224 -8.93 -13.57 5.57
N PRO A 225 -9.89 -13.35 4.65
CA PRO A 225 -11.10 -12.59 4.99
C PRO A 225 -11.82 -13.16 6.22
N LEU A 226 -12.36 -12.28 7.05
CA LEU A 226 -13.02 -12.58 8.33
C LEU A 226 -12.09 -13.13 9.43
N GLU A 227 -10.78 -13.23 9.17
CA GLU A 227 -9.78 -13.53 10.20
C GLU A 227 -9.10 -12.26 10.73
N TRP A 228 -8.47 -12.42 11.89
CA TRP A 228 -7.71 -11.34 12.52
C TRP A 228 -6.38 -11.83 13.08
N ILE A 229 -5.46 -10.88 13.20
CA ILE A 229 -4.16 -11.10 13.84
C ILE A 229 -3.90 -10.03 14.88
N TYR A 230 -3.08 -10.35 15.87
CA TYR A 230 -2.59 -9.39 16.85
C TYR A 230 -1.17 -8.96 16.53
N ARG A 231 -0.90 -7.66 16.64
CA ARG A 231 0.43 -7.07 16.55
C ARG A 231 0.65 -6.15 17.74
N THR A 232 1.92 -5.99 18.09
CA THR A 232 2.34 -4.97 19.05
C THR A 232 2.91 -3.80 18.29
N SER A 233 2.61 -2.60 18.75
CA SER A 233 3.22 -1.36 18.31
C SER A 233 3.50 -0.45 19.52
N PHE A 234 4.02 0.74 19.26
CA PHE A 234 4.36 1.73 20.27
C PHE A 234 3.94 3.12 19.82
N LEU A 235 3.52 3.97 20.75
CA LEU A 235 3.33 5.41 20.53
C LEU A 235 3.89 6.14 21.75
N SER A 236 4.87 7.04 21.54
CA SER A 236 5.56 7.72 22.65
C SER A 236 6.01 6.74 23.76
N ASP A 237 6.66 5.64 23.35
CA ASP A 237 7.15 4.54 24.20
C ASP A 237 6.09 3.76 24.99
N LYS A 238 4.80 4.04 24.77
CA LYS A 238 3.71 3.24 25.32
C LYS A 238 3.38 2.11 24.35
N GLN A 239 3.43 0.88 24.86
CA GLN A 239 3.04 -0.30 24.11
C GLN A 239 1.54 -0.25 23.80
N ILE A 240 1.17 -0.60 22.57
CA ILE A 240 -0.22 -0.68 22.09
C ILE A 240 -0.39 -2.04 21.43
N GLN A 241 -1.49 -2.73 21.77
CA GLN A 241 -1.91 -3.92 21.04
C GLN A 241 -2.83 -3.50 19.90
N VAL A 242 -2.53 -3.99 18.70
CA VAL A 242 -3.29 -3.72 17.48
C VAL A 242 -3.86 -5.03 16.96
N CYS A 243 -5.18 -5.17 17.01
CA CYS A 243 -5.88 -6.26 16.33
C CYS A 243 -6.19 -5.80 14.91
N ILE A 244 -5.70 -6.52 13.91
CA ILE A 244 -5.90 -6.23 12.48
C ILE A 244 -6.86 -7.27 11.94
N ILE A 245 -8.05 -6.83 11.53
CA ILE A 245 -9.11 -7.70 11.03
C ILE A 245 -9.30 -7.41 9.54
N LYS A 246 -9.32 -8.45 8.71
CA LYS A 246 -9.63 -8.29 7.29
C LYS A 246 -11.12 -8.49 7.05
N SER A 247 -11.76 -7.49 6.45
CA SER A 247 -13.18 -7.55 6.14
C SER A 247 -13.49 -8.59 5.05
N GLY A 248 -14.70 -9.14 5.12
CA GLY A 248 -15.29 -9.93 4.03
C GLY A 248 -16.02 -9.06 2.99
N VAL A 249 -16.23 -7.78 3.29
CA VAL A 249 -16.86 -6.81 2.38
C VAL A 249 -15.84 -5.76 1.94
N GLY A 250 -16.15 -5.12 0.81
CA GLY A 250 -15.27 -4.20 0.13
C GLY A 250 -15.99 -3.54 -1.03
N ILE A 251 -15.26 -2.72 -1.77
CA ILE A 251 -15.79 -2.08 -2.98
C ILE A 251 -15.06 -2.61 -4.21
N THR A 252 -15.71 -2.53 -5.36
CA THR A 252 -15.06 -2.82 -6.64
C THR A 252 -14.65 -1.52 -7.32
N VAL A 253 -13.36 -1.36 -7.57
CA VAL A 253 -12.77 -0.23 -8.30
C VAL A 253 -12.52 -0.65 -9.74
N GLU A 254 -12.85 0.26 -10.68
CA GLU A 254 -12.73 0.06 -12.13
C GLU A 254 -13.21 -1.34 -12.60
N GLU A 255 -14.36 -1.77 -12.07
CA GLU A 255 -15.08 -3.01 -12.42
C GLU A 255 -14.32 -4.34 -12.20
N SER A 256 -13.08 -4.29 -11.71
CA SER A 256 -12.18 -5.45 -11.72
C SER A 256 -11.42 -5.67 -10.42
N LEU A 257 -11.07 -4.62 -9.68
CA LEU A 257 -10.32 -4.73 -8.44
C LEU A 257 -11.26 -4.69 -7.24
N PHE A 258 -11.42 -5.82 -6.55
CA PHE A 258 -12.12 -5.85 -5.27
C PHE A 258 -11.19 -5.45 -4.13
N GLU A 259 -11.58 -4.40 -3.40
CA GLU A 259 -10.82 -3.79 -2.33
C GLU A 259 -11.52 -4.03 -0.97
N PRO A 260 -11.17 -5.11 -0.24
CA PRO A 260 -11.72 -5.36 1.09
C PRO A 260 -11.21 -4.33 2.10
N TYR A 261 -12.04 -3.94 3.05
CA TYR A 261 -11.61 -3.08 4.16
C TYR A 261 -10.76 -3.84 5.17
N PHE A 262 -10.01 -3.09 5.99
CA PHE A 262 -9.51 -3.62 7.26
C PHE A 262 -10.05 -2.83 8.44
N TYR A 263 -10.29 -3.52 9.53
CA TYR A 263 -10.69 -2.94 10.81
C TYR A 263 -9.55 -3.11 11.80
N LEU A 264 -9.09 -2.01 12.37
CA LEU A 264 -8.01 -1.97 13.34
C LEU A 264 -8.58 -1.66 14.72
N LEU A 265 -8.29 -2.50 15.70
CA LEU A 265 -8.64 -2.27 17.10
C LEU A 265 -7.38 -1.92 17.88
N PHE A 266 -7.37 -0.77 18.56
CA PHE A 266 -6.26 -0.32 19.38
C PHE A 266 -6.59 -0.51 20.85
N ALA A 267 -5.77 -1.29 21.54
CA ALA A 267 -6.04 -1.75 22.89
C ALA A 267 -4.85 -1.56 23.84
N ASP A 268 -5.11 -1.69 25.13
CA ASP A 268 -4.04 -1.89 26.11
C ASP A 268 -3.24 -3.17 25.81
N PRO A 269 -1.97 -3.22 26.23
CA PRO A 269 -1.20 -4.46 26.17
C PRO A 269 -1.93 -5.58 26.91
N GLN A 270 -1.93 -6.78 26.31
CA GLN A 270 -2.54 -7.99 26.87
C GLN A 270 -4.08 -8.02 26.89
N SER A 271 -4.76 -7.02 26.29
CA SER A 271 -6.19 -7.12 26.04
C SER A 271 -6.51 -8.35 25.20
N TYR A 272 -7.40 -9.21 25.71
CA TYR A 272 -7.93 -10.36 24.99
C TYR A 272 -9.38 -10.11 24.62
N PHE A 273 -9.67 -10.12 23.33
CA PHE A 273 -10.99 -9.79 22.81
C PHE A 273 -11.89 -11.00 22.58
N GLY A 274 -11.42 -12.23 22.74
CA GLY A 274 -12.22 -13.43 22.47
C GLY A 274 -12.88 -13.36 21.09
N GLU A 275 -14.21 -13.50 21.06
CA GLU A 275 -15.06 -13.44 19.86
C GLU A 275 -15.48 -12.01 19.46
N PHE A 276 -15.08 -10.98 20.20
CA PHE A 276 -15.46 -9.60 19.90
C PHE A 276 -15.04 -9.12 18.49
N PRO A 277 -13.84 -9.46 17.94
CA PRO A 277 -13.48 -9.09 16.58
C PRO A 277 -14.49 -9.59 15.54
N GLU A 278 -15.05 -10.78 15.74
CA GLU A 278 -16.09 -11.36 14.87
C GLU A 278 -17.39 -10.55 14.96
N LYS A 279 -17.86 -10.26 16.17
CA LYS A 279 -19.07 -9.45 16.40
C LYS A 279 -18.97 -8.07 15.73
N LEU A 280 -17.82 -7.40 15.89
CA LEU A 280 -17.56 -6.11 15.25
C LEU A 280 -17.54 -6.23 13.73
N THR A 281 -16.90 -7.28 13.21
CA THR A 281 -16.80 -7.55 11.77
C THR A 281 -18.18 -7.75 11.15
N ILE A 282 -19.04 -8.57 11.77
CA ILE A 282 -20.41 -8.79 11.29
C ILE A 282 -21.18 -7.47 11.26
N ALA A 283 -21.12 -6.69 12.34
CA ALA A 283 -21.85 -5.42 12.42
C ALA A 283 -21.40 -4.40 11.36
N PHE A 284 -20.09 -4.23 11.15
CA PHE A 284 -19.59 -3.32 10.12
C PHE A 284 -19.84 -3.85 8.71
N ASN A 285 -19.72 -5.16 8.49
CA ASN A 285 -20.01 -5.75 7.19
C ASN A 285 -21.49 -5.62 6.82
N ASN A 286 -22.42 -5.68 7.78
CA ASN A 286 -23.83 -5.44 7.52
C ASN A 286 -24.15 -3.99 7.12
N ILE A 287 -23.31 -3.04 7.53
CA ILE A 287 -23.45 -1.62 7.16
C ILE A 287 -22.78 -1.33 5.81
N LEU A 288 -21.67 -2.00 5.53
CA LEU A 288 -20.82 -1.74 4.37
C LEU A 288 -21.01 -2.72 3.20
N GLY A 289 -21.83 -3.76 3.38
CA GLY A 289 -22.09 -4.82 2.40
C GLY A 289 -23.35 -4.62 1.58
#